data_AF-T0ZDH4-F1
#
_entry.id   AF-T0ZDH4-F1
#
_cell.length_a   1.000
_cell.length_b   1.000
_cell.length_c   1.000
_cell.angle_alpha   90.00
_cell.angle_beta   90.00
_cell.angle_gamma   90.00
#
_symmetry.space_group_name_H-M   'P 1'
#
loop_
_entity.id
_entity.type
_entity.pdbx_description
1 polymer ?
#
loop_
_entity_poly.entity_id
_entity_poly.type
_entity_poly.pdbx_seq_one_letter_code
_entity_poly.pdbx_strand_id
1 'polypeptide(L)'
;HTDLVVGDVYDLQAVGIERESFDVVHAHQVLQHVPDPVGALRAMGAVCKPGGIVAARDSDYHAATWFPAVSGLDRWMELYQTIARSNGGEPDAGRRMLAWARSAGFQDIVPSASLWCYATPVDREWWGGLWADRVTKSAFAGQARSSGLATDEDLA
;
A
#
# COMPACT_ATOMS: atom_id res chain seq x y z
N HIS A 1 -24.82 7.07 8.97
CA HIS A 1 -24.90 7.35 7.53
C HIS A 1 -23.52 7.11 6.95
N THR A 2 -23.40 6.47 5.80
CA THR A 2 -22.12 6.19 5.16
C THR A 2 -22.28 6.44 3.67
N ASP A 3 -21.41 7.28 3.13
CA ASP A 3 -21.39 7.64 1.71
C ASP A 3 -20.18 6.97 1.04
N LEU A 4 -20.41 6.40 -0.14
CA LEU A 4 -19.39 5.73 -0.94
C LEU A 4 -19.23 6.47 -2.26
N VAL A 5 -17.98 6.78 -2.61
CA VAL A 5 -17.64 7.55 -3.80
C VAL A 5 -16.42 6.92 -4.46
N VAL A 6 -16.44 6.85 -5.79
CA VAL A 6 -15.28 6.43 -6.60
C VAL A 6 -14.56 7.69 -7.07
N GLY A 7 -13.28 7.83 -6.75
CA GLY A 7 -12.48 8.99 -7.11
C GLY A 7 -10.98 8.73 -7.04
N ASP A 8 -10.21 9.72 -7.50
CA ASP A 8 -8.75 9.76 -7.38
C ASP A 8 -8.37 10.62 -6.17
N VAL A 9 -7.42 10.15 -5.35
CA VAL A 9 -6.89 10.89 -4.20
C VAL A 9 -6.30 12.23 -4.60
N TYR A 10 -5.82 12.37 -5.84
CA TYR A 10 -5.26 13.61 -6.35
C TYR A 10 -6.32 14.66 -6.74
N ASP A 11 -7.58 14.27 -6.89
CA ASP A 11 -8.67 15.15 -7.34
C ASP A 11 -9.99 14.85 -6.60
N LEU A 12 -9.96 15.01 -5.29
CA LEU A 12 -11.12 14.76 -4.43
C LEU A 12 -12.25 15.78 -4.67
N GLN A 13 -11.93 16.97 -5.17
CA GLN A 13 -12.93 17.99 -5.49
C GLN A 13 -13.80 17.59 -6.69
N ALA A 14 -13.24 16.89 -7.69
CA ALA A 14 -14.01 16.37 -8.82
C ALA A 14 -15.13 15.41 -8.39
N VAL A 15 -15.02 14.82 -7.20
CA VAL A 15 -16.02 13.92 -6.64
C VAL A 15 -16.81 14.54 -5.48
N GLY A 16 -16.82 15.88 -5.41
CA GLY A 16 -17.66 16.64 -4.48
C GLY A 16 -17.13 16.72 -3.05
N ILE A 17 -15.86 16.35 -2.82
CA ILE A 17 -15.24 16.49 -1.50
C ILE A 17 -14.60 17.87 -1.37
N GLU A 18 -15.23 18.70 -0.53
CA GLU A 18 -14.72 20.02 -0.21
C GLU A 18 -13.46 19.96 0.66
N ARG A 19 -12.69 21.05 0.61
CA ARG A 19 -11.54 21.24 1.51
C ARG A 19 -12.03 21.37 2.95
N GLU A 20 -11.18 20.98 3.90
CA GLU A 20 -11.45 21.16 5.33
C GLU A 20 -12.81 20.58 5.78
N SER A 21 -13.22 19.45 5.20
CA SER A 21 -14.54 18.85 5.42
C SER A 21 -14.52 17.71 6.45
N PHE A 22 -13.37 17.09 6.68
CA PHE A 22 -13.23 15.93 7.59
C PHE A 22 -12.39 16.24 8.82
N ASP A 23 -12.84 15.74 9.98
CA ASP A 23 -12.05 15.77 11.22
C ASP A 23 -10.93 14.72 11.20
N VAL A 24 -11.11 13.64 10.45
CA VAL A 24 -10.12 12.56 10.27
C VAL A 24 -10.09 12.11 8.81
N VAL A 25 -8.90 12.05 8.23
CA VAL A 25 -8.64 11.50 6.89
C VAL A 25 -7.68 10.32 7.05
N HIS A 26 -8.09 9.14 6.61
CA HIS A 26 -7.36 7.91 6.87
C HIS A 26 -7.09 7.10 5.59
N ALA A 27 -5.86 6.62 5.44
CA ALA A 27 -5.44 5.70 4.39
C ALA A 27 -4.69 4.50 4.98
N HIS A 28 -5.03 3.29 4.54
CA HIS A 28 -4.33 2.08 4.94
C HIS A 28 -4.03 1.21 3.71
N GLN A 29 -2.75 0.96 3.46
CA GLN A 29 -2.23 0.27 2.28
C GLN A 29 -2.62 0.98 0.96
N VAL A 30 -2.37 2.29 0.88
CA VAL A 30 -2.73 3.12 -0.29
C VAL A 30 -1.50 3.78 -0.90
N LEU A 31 -0.65 4.42 -0.08
CA LEU A 31 0.44 5.25 -0.62
C LEU A 31 1.50 4.44 -1.36
N GLN A 32 1.65 3.15 -1.03
CA GLN A 32 2.54 2.24 -1.76
C GLN A 32 2.13 2.03 -3.23
N HIS A 33 0.89 2.34 -3.60
CA HIS A 33 0.33 2.06 -4.93
C HIS A 33 0.27 3.29 -5.85
N VAL A 34 0.50 4.49 -5.31
CA VAL A 34 0.31 5.73 -6.07
C VAL A 34 1.67 6.33 -6.47
N PRO A 35 1.78 6.96 -7.65
CA PRO A 35 3.05 7.45 -8.17
C PRO A 35 3.63 8.67 -7.42
N ASP A 36 2.77 9.47 -6.76
CA ASP A 36 3.16 10.62 -5.93
C ASP A 36 2.55 10.50 -4.52
N PRO A 37 3.15 9.71 -3.61
CA PRO A 37 2.65 9.56 -2.25
C PRO A 37 2.67 10.88 -1.46
N VAL A 38 3.54 11.82 -1.82
CA VAL A 38 3.61 13.14 -1.18
C VAL A 38 2.44 14.01 -1.63
N GLY A 39 2.13 14.02 -2.94
CA GLY A 39 0.95 14.67 -3.50
C GLY A 39 -0.35 14.13 -2.92
N ALA A 40 -0.46 12.81 -2.78
CA ALA A 40 -1.62 12.17 -2.15
C ALA A 40 -1.79 12.61 -0.69
N LEU A 41 -0.69 12.65 0.08
CA LEU A 41 -0.69 13.16 1.46
C LEU A 41 -1.08 14.65 1.53
N ARG A 42 -0.66 15.48 0.58
CA ARG A 42 -1.11 16.89 0.50
C ARG A 42 -2.61 16.99 0.23
N ALA A 43 -3.14 16.17 -0.68
CA ALA A 43 -4.58 16.14 -0.98
C ALA A 43 -5.40 15.68 0.23
N MET A 44 -4.95 14.63 0.93
CA MET A 44 -5.52 14.21 2.21
C MET A 44 -5.51 15.34 3.25
N GLY A 45 -4.40 16.08 3.35
CA GLY A 45 -4.29 17.26 4.22
C GLY A 45 -5.25 18.38 3.83
N ALA A 46 -5.50 18.61 2.54
CA ALA A 46 -6.37 19.68 2.07
C ALA A 46 -7.86 19.48 2.40
N VAL A 47 -8.31 18.23 2.47
CA VAL A 47 -9.70 17.89 2.85
C VAL A 47 -9.86 17.68 4.35
N CYS A 48 -8.75 17.59 5.09
CA CYS A 48 -8.75 17.56 6.55
C CYS A 48 -8.94 18.98 7.12
N LYS A 49 -9.75 19.11 8.16
CA LYS A 49 -9.94 20.38 8.88
C LYS A 49 -8.64 20.83 9.56
N PRO A 50 -8.44 22.14 9.75
CA PRO A 50 -7.40 22.63 10.66
C PRO A 50 -7.54 22.01 12.05
N GLY A 51 -6.47 21.41 12.56
CA GLY A 51 -6.49 20.67 13.84
C GLY A 51 -7.06 19.25 13.77
N GLY A 52 -7.48 18.78 12.60
CA GLY A 52 -7.87 17.40 12.34
C GLY A 52 -6.69 16.44 12.19
N ILE A 53 -6.98 15.16 11.99
CA ILE A 53 -5.97 14.09 11.92
C ILE A 53 -5.87 13.54 10.50
N VAL A 54 -4.65 13.53 9.95
CA VAL A 54 -4.31 12.73 8.77
C VAL A 54 -3.53 11.50 9.22
N ALA A 55 -4.08 10.31 9.00
CA ALA A 55 -3.47 9.05 9.38
C ALA A 55 -3.22 8.18 8.14
N ALA A 56 -1.98 7.78 7.90
CA ALA A 56 -1.62 6.90 6.80
C ALA A 56 -0.72 5.76 7.28
N ARG A 57 -0.95 4.56 6.77
CA ARG A 57 -0.17 3.36 7.13
C ARG A 57 0.02 2.47 5.91
N ASP A 58 1.26 2.14 5.62
CA ASP A 58 1.64 1.23 4.53
C ASP A 58 2.67 0.20 5.01
N SER A 59 2.81 -0.87 4.24
CA SER A 59 3.76 -1.96 4.53
C SER A 59 5.16 -1.60 4.06
N ASP A 60 6.17 -2.22 4.68
CA ASP A 60 7.53 -2.29 4.16
C ASP A 60 7.79 -3.73 3.74
N TYR A 61 7.67 -4.02 2.45
CA TYR A 61 7.74 -5.40 1.97
C TYR A 61 9.12 -6.00 2.11
N HIS A 62 10.19 -5.26 1.86
CA HIS A 62 11.55 -5.75 2.14
C HIS A 62 11.84 -5.98 3.63
N ALA A 63 10.99 -5.53 4.55
CA ALA A 63 11.10 -5.90 5.97
C ALA A 63 10.44 -7.26 6.30
N ALA A 64 9.71 -7.87 5.36
CA ALA A 64 9.17 -9.20 5.56
C ALA A 64 10.30 -10.24 5.65
N THR A 65 10.19 -11.15 6.61
CA THR A 65 11.15 -12.23 6.85
C THR A 65 10.40 -13.50 7.22
N TRP A 66 10.95 -14.66 6.84
CA TRP A 66 10.32 -15.96 7.02
C TRP A 66 11.31 -17.03 7.49
N PHE A 67 10.76 -18.01 8.20
CA PHE A 67 11.46 -19.23 8.59
C PHE A 67 10.53 -20.45 8.41
N PRO A 68 11.00 -21.57 7.83
CA PRO A 68 12.33 -21.75 7.24
C PRO A 68 12.54 -20.86 6.01
N ALA A 69 13.80 -20.63 5.65
CA ALA A 69 14.13 -19.98 4.40
C ALA A 69 13.65 -20.88 3.25
N VAL A 70 12.78 -20.34 2.39
CA VAL A 70 12.23 -21.04 1.24
C VAL A 70 12.38 -20.15 0.02
N SER A 71 13.06 -20.64 -1.01
CA SER A 71 13.41 -19.89 -2.22
C SER A 71 12.19 -19.35 -2.98
N GLY A 72 11.04 -20.02 -2.85
CA GLY A 72 9.79 -19.56 -3.42
C GLY A 72 9.33 -18.20 -2.88
N LEU A 73 9.53 -17.93 -1.58
CA LEU A 73 9.17 -16.64 -0.98
C LEU A 73 10.18 -15.54 -1.35
N ASP A 74 11.46 -15.89 -1.52
CA ASP A 74 12.48 -14.96 -2.01
C ASP A 74 12.12 -14.51 -3.44
N ARG A 75 11.81 -15.46 -4.33
CA ARG A 75 11.39 -15.18 -5.71
C ARG A 75 10.08 -14.40 -5.77
N TRP A 76 9.12 -14.74 -4.92
CA TRP A 76 7.86 -13.99 -4.80
C TRP A 76 8.11 -12.52 -4.44
N MET A 77 9.01 -12.26 -3.48
CA MET A 77 9.37 -10.90 -3.09
C MET A 77 9.99 -10.11 -4.24
N GLU A 78 10.95 -10.70 -4.97
CA GLU A 78 11.59 -10.09 -6.14
C GLU A 78 10.56 -9.73 -7.23
N LEU A 79 9.64 -10.64 -7.53
CA LEU A 79 8.58 -10.43 -8.50
C LEU A 79 7.62 -9.32 -8.06
N TYR A 80 7.20 -9.35 -6.80
CA TYR A 80 6.32 -8.33 -6.22
C TYR A 80 6.95 -6.93 -6.30
N GLN A 81 8.23 -6.82 -5.91
CA GLN A 81 9.00 -5.57 -5.99
C GLN A 81 9.00 -5.01 -7.43
N THR A 82 9.27 -5.88 -8.40
CA THR A 82 9.38 -5.48 -9.81
C THR A 82 8.04 -4.96 -10.35
N ILE A 83 6.95 -5.70 -10.11
CA ILE A 83 5.61 -5.33 -10.60
C ILE A 83 5.07 -4.08 -9.91
N ALA A 84 5.22 -3.99 -8.58
CA ALA A 84 4.78 -2.82 -7.84
C ALA A 84 5.44 -1.54 -8.38
N ARG A 85 6.74 -1.60 -8.68
CA ARG A 85 7.51 -0.49 -9.23
C ARG A 85 7.19 -0.19 -10.69
N SER A 86 6.94 -1.21 -11.51
CA SER A 86 6.51 -0.99 -12.91
C SER A 86 5.16 -0.26 -12.99
N ASN A 87 4.33 -0.39 -11.95
CA ASN A 87 3.07 0.33 -11.81
C ASN A 87 3.23 1.74 -11.24
N GLY A 88 4.47 2.20 -11.00
CA GLY A 88 4.77 3.48 -10.37
C GLY A 88 4.64 3.46 -8.85
N GLY A 89 4.40 2.31 -8.23
CA GLY A 89 4.29 2.15 -6.79
C GLY A 89 5.64 2.08 -6.07
N GLU A 90 5.58 2.18 -4.75
CA GLU A 90 6.70 2.01 -3.83
C GLU A 90 6.37 0.93 -2.80
N PRO A 91 6.73 -0.34 -3.05
CA PRO A 91 6.42 -1.46 -2.14
C PRO A 91 7.15 -1.38 -0.79
N ASP A 92 8.24 -0.62 -0.68
CA ASP A 92 8.92 -0.39 0.61
C ASP A 92 8.45 0.93 1.24
N ALA A 93 7.14 1.19 1.19
CA ALA A 93 6.54 2.45 1.62
C ALA A 93 6.71 2.71 3.13
N GLY A 94 6.58 1.68 3.97
CA GLY A 94 6.57 1.80 5.42
C GLY A 94 7.78 2.57 5.98
N ARG A 95 8.99 2.32 5.47
CA ARG A 95 10.22 3.03 5.90
C ARG A 95 10.30 4.49 5.42
N ARG A 96 9.44 4.90 4.49
CA ARG A 96 9.46 6.23 3.86
C ARG A 96 8.35 7.15 4.39
N MET A 97 7.36 6.61 5.07
CA MET A 97 6.17 7.34 5.54
C MET A 97 6.49 8.65 6.25
N LEU A 98 7.42 8.64 7.21
CA LEU A 98 7.80 9.85 7.94
C LEU A 98 8.43 10.92 7.02
N ALA A 99 9.25 10.49 6.07
CA ALA A 99 9.87 11.40 5.11
C ALA A 99 8.82 12.00 4.16
N TRP A 100 7.88 11.18 3.67
CA TRP A 100 6.80 11.66 2.81
C TRP A 100 5.87 12.63 3.53
N ALA A 101 5.50 12.35 4.79
CA ALA A 101 4.69 13.26 5.59
C ALA A 101 5.36 14.63 5.78
N ARG A 102 6.67 14.65 6.08
CA ARG A 102 7.45 15.91 6.17
C ARG A 102 7.47 16.66 4.84
N SER A 103 7.72 15.95 3.74
CA SER A 103 7.74 16.54 2.39
C SER A 103 6.36 17.06 1.93
N ALA A 104 5.28 16.51 2.49
CA ALA A 104 3.93 17.01 2.27
C ALA A 104 3.63 18.29 3.06
N GLY A 105 4.51 18.68 3.99
CA GLY A 105 4.40 19.90 4.80
C GLY A 105 3.84 19.69 6.21
N PHE A 106 3.55 18.45 6.61
CA PHE A 106 3.11 18.15 7.98
C PHE A 106 4.25 18.40 8.98
N GLN A 107 3.91 18.99 10.13
CA GLN A 107 4.90 19.39 11.15
C GLN A 107 4.76 18.56 12.43
N ASP A 108 3.53 18.34 12.91
CA ASP A 108 3.25 17.49 14.07
C ASP A 108 2.98 16.06 13.60
N ILE A 109 4.02 15.22 13.58
CA ILE A 109 3.96 13.87 13.04
C ILE A 109 4.33 12.87 14.13
N VAL A 110 3.42 11.93 14.39
CA VAL A 110 3.65 10.79 15.31
C VAL A 110 3.94 9.53 14.49
N PRO A 111 5.21 9.16 14.28
CA PRO A 111 5.53 7.89 13.62
C PRO A 111 5.25 6.72 14.57
N SER A 112 4.73 5.62 14.02
CA SER A 112 4.61 4.35 14.73
C SER A 112 4.89 3.19 13.79
N ALA A 113 5.23 2.04 14.36
CA ALA A 113 5.43 0.79 13.65
C ALA A 113 4.82 -0.36 14.45
N SER A 114 4.41 -1.42 13.75
CA SER A 114 3.99 -2.67 14.39
C SER A 114 4.34 -3.83 13.47
N LEU A 115 4.50 -5.01 14.09
CA LEU A 115 4.85 -6.23 13.39
C LEU A 115 3.59 -7.07 13.19
N TRP A 116 3.46 -7.65 12.01
CA TRP A 116 2.48 -8.70 11.75
C TRP A 116 3.23 -10.03 11.75
N CYS A 117 2.75 -10.99 12.54
CA CYS A 117 3.40 -12.29 12.71
C CYS A 117 2.43 -13.39 12.28
N TYR A 118 2.77 -14.11 11.22
CA TYR A 118 1.96 -15.19 10.67
C TYR A 118 2.54 -16.56 11.05
N ALA A 119 2.45 -16.89 12.35
CA ALA A 119 3.14 -18.07 12.89
C ALA A 119 2.22 -19.29 13.06
N THR A 120 0.94 -19.10 13.36
CA THR A 120 0.02 -20.23 13.59
C THR A 120 -0.43 -20.86 12.27
N PRO A 121 -0.93 -22.12 12.27
CA PRO A 121 -1.50 -22.73 11.08
C PRO A 121 -2.57 -21.86 10.42
N VAL A 122 -3.46 -21.25 11.21
CA VAL A 122 -4.53 -20.36 10.73
C VAL A 122 -3.96 -19.11 10.08
N ASP A 123 -2.99 -18.45 10.71
CA ASP A 123 -2.39 -17.22 10.19
C ASP A 123 -1.64 -17.47 8.87
N ARG A 124 -0.96 -18.61 8.77
CA ARG A 124 -0.24 -19.01 7.55
C ARG A 124 -1.19 -19.37 6.41
N GLU A 125 -2.27 -20.08 6.70
CA GLU A 125 -3.29 -20.42 5.72
C GLU A 125 -3.98 -19.16 5.20
N TRP A 126 -4.31 -18.23 6.08
CA TRP A 126 -4.91 -16.96 5.70
C TRP A 126 -3.96 -16.10 4.85
N TRP A 127 -2.72 -15.89 5.31
CA TRP A 127 -1.75 -15.07 4.57
C TRP A 127 -1.35 -15.73 3.25
N GLY A 128 -1.07 -17.02 3.28
CA GLY A 128 -0.72 -17.81 2.10
C GLY A 128 -1.87 -17.85 1.09
N GLY A 129 -3.10 -18.04 1.53
CA GLY A 129 -4.29 -18.03 0.68
C GLY A 129 -4.53 -16.68 0.01
N LEU A 130 -4.42 -15.58 0.76
CA LEU A 130 -4.55 -14.22 0.21
C LEU A 130 -3.52 -13.94 -0.89
N TRP A 131 -2.28 -14.36 -0.70
CA TRP A 131 -1.22 -14.18 -1.69
C TRP A 131 -1.35 -15.14 -2.86
N ALA A 132 -1.72 -16.39 -2.62
CA ALA A 132 -2.00 -17.34 -3.69
C ALA A 132 -3.10 -16.81 -4.62
N ASP A 133 -4.20 -16.31 -4.06
CA ASP A 133 -5.27 -15.69 -4.85
C ASP A 133 -4.81 -14.43 -5.59
N ARG A 134 -3.98 -13.58 -4.95
CA ARG A 134 -3.47 -12.36 -5.60
C ARG A 134 -2.49 -12.67 -6.73
N VAL A 135 -1.65 -13.68 -6.58
CA VAL A 135 -0.66 -14.11 -7.57
C VAL A 135 -1.31 -14.91 -8.71
N THR A 136 -2.43 -15.60 -8.46
CA THR A 136 -3.11 -16.44 -9.47
C THR A 136 -4.30 -15.77 -10.17
N LYS A 137 -5.05 -14.91 -9.48
CA LYS A 137 -6.39 -14.44 -9.92
C LYS A 137 -6.53 -12.93 -10.08
N SER A 138 -5.50 -12.13 -9.81
CA SER A 138 -5.60 -10.66 -9.88
C SER A 138 -4.91 -10.04 -11.10
N ALA A 139 -5.10 -8.73 -11.29
CA ALA A 139 -4.37 -7.94 -12.30
C ALA A 139 -2.83 -8.10 -12.20
N PHE A 140 -2.33 -8.44 -11.01
CA PHE A 140 -0.93 -8.79 -10.78
C PHE A 140 -0.48 -10.02 -11.60
N ALA A 141 -1.30 -11.08 -11.65
CA ALA A 141 -1.02 -12.29 -12.43
C ALA A 141 -0.96 -11.97 -13.93
N GLY A 142 -1.93 -11.18 -14.41
CA GLY A 142 -1.98 -10.72 -15.80
C GLY A 142 -0.77 -9.87 -16.18
N GLN A 143 -0.33 -8.97 -15.30
CA GLN A 143 0.86 -8.15 -15.51
C GLN A 143 2.16 -8.95 -15.45
N ALA A 144 2.30 -9.87 -14.50
CA ALA A 144 3.48 -10.73 -14.39
C ALA A 144 3.70 -11.53 -15.70
N ARG A 145 2.61 -12.02 -16.30
CA ARG A 145 2.62 -12.72 -17.58
C ARG A 145 2.90 -11.78 -18.76
N SER A 146 2.20 -10.64 -18.85
CA SER A 146 2.33 -9.73 -19.99
C SER A 146 3.67 -8.99 -20.04
N SER A 147 4.34 -8.84 -18.89
CA SER A 147 5.69 -8.28 -18.78
C SER A 147 6.81 -9.33 -18.95
N GLY A 148 6.47 -10.62 -19.09
CA GLY A 148 7.44 -11.72 -19.19
C GLY A 148 8.21 -12.01 -17.90
N LEU A 149 7.75 -11.49 -16.76
CA LEU A 149 8.42 -11.62 -15.46
C LEU A 149 8.09 -12.96 -14.74
N ALA A 150 7.01 -13.64 -15.14
CA ALA A 150 6.66 -14.96 -14.64
C ALA A 150 5.91 -15.79 -15.70
N THR A 151 6.18 -17.10 -15.72
CA THR A 151 5.44 -18.08 -16.54
C THR A 151 4.20 -18.59 -15.79
N ASP A 152 3.30 -19.28 -16.50
CA ASP A 152 2.15 -19.93 -15.87
C ASP A 152 2.55 -21.00 -14.84
N GLU A 153 3.71 -21.64 -15.02
CA GLU A 153 4.28 -22.62 -14.09
C GLU A 153 4.89 -21.95 -12.84
N ASP A 154 5.33 -20.69 -12.95
CA ASP A 154 5.83 -19.92 -11.80
C ASP A 154 4.71 -19.34 -10.91
N LEU A 155 3.50 -19.28 -11.45
CA LEU A 155 2.31 -18.72 -10.80
C LEU A 155 1.34 -19.77 -10.27
N ALA A 156 1.56 -21.06 -10.58
CA ALA A 156 0.74 -22.21 -10.17
C ALA A 156 1.22 -22.81 -8.85
#